data_AF-A0A3B0W4N0-F1
#
_entry.id   AF-A0A3B0W4N0-F1
#
_cell.length_a   1.000
_cell.length_b   1.000
_cell.length_c   1.000
_cell.angle_alpha   90.00
_cell.angle_beta   90.00
_cell.angle_gamma   90.00
#
_symmetry.space_group_name_H-M   'P 1'
#
loop_
_entity.id
_entity.type
_entity.pdbx_description
1 polymer ?
#
loop_
_entity_poly.entity_id
_entity_poly.type
_entity_poly.pdbx_seq_one_letter_code
_entity_poly.pdbx_strand_id
1 'polypeptide(L)'
;MNKKSGLLLLLAWSAGIIGLLLGLIFDPLWFARFGSLVVLFAAMGEYSLLHGELHRLYERLEKVDADMDMPDLTPSKWHLKKVWMSHITLVLGTLIWGFGDLLL
;
A
#
# COMPACT_ATOMS: atom_id res chain seq x y z
N MET A 1 9.11 8.96 -10.03
CA MET A 1 9.17 7.93 -8.96
C MET A 1 8.40 8.45 -7.74
N ASN A 2 7.20 7.94 -7.46
CA ASN A 2 6.32 8.51 -6.42
C ASN A 2 6.84 8.06 -5.03
N LYS A 3 7.81 8.80 -4.46
CA LYS A 3 8.48 8.47 -3.18
C LYS A 3 7.48 8.27 -2.03
N LYS A 4 6.29 8.87 -2.14
CA LYS A 4 5.19 8.81 -1.17
C LYS A 4 4.70 7.39 -0.89
N SER A 5 4.49 6.56 -1.90
CA SER A 5 3.98 5.19 -1.72
C SER A 5 4.95 4.27 -0.95
N GLY A 6 6.25 4.37 -1.23
CA GLY A 6 7.25 3.58 -0.50
C GLY A 6 7.33 3.97 0.97
N LEU A 7 7.25 5.27 1.27
CA LEU A 7 7.21 5.77 2.63
C LEU A 7 5.96 5.27 3.38
N LEU A 8 4.78 5.30 2.73
CA LEU A 8 3.54 4.82 3.34
C LEU A 8 3.61 3.32 3.67
N LEU A 9 4.20 2.52 2.78
CA LEU A 9 4.39 1.10 3.07
C LEU A 9 5.34 0.89 4.26
N LEU A 10 6.45 1.64 4.33
CA LEU A 10 7.35 1.59 5.49
C LEU A 10 6.62 1.97 6.78
N LEU A 11 5.82 3.03 6.76
CA LEU A 11 5.02 3.44 7.92
C LEU A 11 4.00 2.37 8.33
N ALA A 12 3.38 1.68 7.37
CA ALA A 12 2.47 0.57 7.64
C ALA A 12 3.19 -0.55 8.41
N TRP A 13 4.36 -0.99 7.93
CA TRP A 13 5.13 -2.04 8.60
C TRP A 13 5.68 -1.59 9.96
N SER A 14 6.14 -0.34 10.08
CA SER A 14 6.56 0.22 11.37
C SER A 14 5.41 0.25 12.38
N ALA A 15 4.21 0.66 11.97
CA ALA A 15 3.02 0.63 12.82
C ALA A 15 2.68 -0.81 13.26
N GLY A 16 2.74 -1.78 12.34
CA GLY A 16 2.52 -3.19 12.66
C GLY A 16 3.52 -3.74 13.69
N ILE A 17 4.81 -3.43 13.53
CA ILE A 17 5.87 -3.86 14.47
C ILE A 17 5.68 -3.20 15.84
N ILE A 18 5.40 -1.89 15.89
CA ILE A 18 5.15 -1.18 17.15
C ILE A 18 3.91 -1.75 17.83
N GLY A 19 2.83 -1.99 17.08
CA GLY A 19 1.61 -2.62 17.58
C GLY A 19 1.85 -4.00 18.17
N LEU A 20 2.66 -4.83 17.49
CA LEU A 20 3.03 -6.16 17.96
C LEU A 20 3.82 -6.10 19.27
N LEU A 21 4.82 -5.22 19.37
CA LEU A 21 5.61 -5.03 20.58
C LEU A 21 4.74 -4.55 21.75
N LEU A 22 3.85 -3.57 21.52
CA LEU A 22 2.93 -3.09 22.55
C LEU A 22 1.91 -4.17 22.96
N GLY A 23 1.44 -4.96 22.00
CA GLY A 23 0.53 -6.09 22.23
C GLY A 23 1.13 -7.15 23.15
N LEU A 24 2.39 -7.49 22.94
CA LEU A 24 3.11 -8.48 23.74
C LEU A 24 3.51 -7.97 25.14
N ILE A 25 3.78 -6.67 25.29
CA ILE A 25 4.28 -6.10 26.56
C ILE A 25 3.14 -5.65 27.48
N PHE A 26 2.06 -5.09 26.93
CA PHE A 26 1.02 -4.41 27.71
C PHE A 26 -0.34 -5.09 27.63
N ASP A 27 -0.95 -5.10 26.44
CA ASP A 27 -2.31 -5.61 26.21
C ASP A 27 -2.48 -5.97 24.72
N PRO A 28 -2.90 -7.21 24.39
CA PRO A 28 -3.17 -7.64 23.00
C PRO A 28 -4.01 -6.67 22.18
N LEU A 29 -4.90 -5.90 22.83
CA LEU A 29 -5.73 -4.88 22.17
C LEU A 29 -4.89 -3.82 21.42
N TRP A 30 -3.66 -3.54 21.85
CA TRP A 30 -2.77 -2.62 21.15
C TRP A 30 -2.39 -3.12 19.76
N PHE A 31 -2.20 -4.42 19.57
CA PHE A 31 -1.88 -4.97 18.27
C PHE A 31 -3.05 -4.79 17.30
N ALA A 32 -4.28 -5.08 17.75
CA ALA A 32 -5.49 -4.84 16.96
C ALA A 32 -5.65 -3.36 16.57
N ARG A 33 -5.47 -2.43 17.53
CA ARG A 33 -5.58 -0.99 17.25
C ARG A 33 -4.56 -0.51 16.22
N PHE A 34 -3.30 -0.93 16.35
CA PHE A 34 -2.27 -0.58 15.37
C PHE A 34 -2.50 -1.23 14.01
N GLY A 35 -3.22 -2.36 13.94
CA GLY A 35 -3.72 -2.93 12.67
C GLY A 35 -4.49 -1.91 11.83
N SER A 36 -5.31 -1.05 12.44
CA SER A 36 -6.02 0.01 11.71
C SER A 36 -5.08 1.02 11.03
N LEU A 37 -3.94 1.32 11.65
CA LEU A 37 -2.91 2.19 11.07
C LEU A 37 -2.19 1.50 9.92
N VAL A 38 -1.93 0.19 10.02
CA VAL A 38 -1.40 -0.61 8.91
C VAL A 38 -2.33 -0.52 7.70
N VAL A 39 -3.64 -0.72 7.91
CA VAL A 39 -4.67 -0.60 6.86
C VAL A 39 -4.67 0.80 6.26
N LEU A 40 -4.72 1.83 7.09
CA LEU A 40 -4.76 3.22 6.63
C LEU A 40 -3.58 3.55 5.71
N PHE A 41 -2.36 3.25 6.16
CA PHE A 41 -1.16 3.56 5.37
C PHE A 41 -1.07 2.71 4.10
N ALA A 42 -1.45 1.43 4.15
CA ALA A 42 -1.50 0.58 2.97
C ALA A 42 -2.53 1.08 1.94
N ALA A 43 -3.72 1.49 2.39
CA ALA A 43 -4.77 2.02 1.52
C ALA A 43 -4.35 3.36 0.88
N MET A 44 -3.75 4.27 1.65
CA MET A 44 -3.16 5.50 1.11
C MET A 44 -2.03 5.19 0.10
N GLY A 45 -1.26 4.13 0.36
CA GLY A 45 -0.20 3.66 -0.53
C GLY A 45 -0.73 3.18 -1.87
N GLU A 46 -1.76 2.34 -1.86
CA GLU A 46 -2.47 1.87 -3.06
C GLU A 46 -3.08 3.03 -3.84
N TYR A 47 -3.79 3.92 -3.15
CA TYR A 47 -4.39 5.10 -3.77
C TYR A 47 -3.32 5.95 -4.47
N SER A 48 -2.19 6.21 -3.82
CA SER A 48 -1.09 6.98 -4.39
C SER A 48 -0.41 6.27 -5.59
N LEU A 49 -0.38 4.95 -5.61
CA LEU A 49 0.16 4.17 -6.74
C LEU A 49 -0.79 4.25 -7.93
N LEU A 50 -2.08 4.02 -7.70
CA LEU A 50 -3.11 3.99 -8.73
C LEU A 50 -3.30 5.38 -9.37
N HIS A 51 -3.40 6.44 -8.57
CA HIS A 51 -3.43 7.81 -9.10
C HIS A 51 -2.16 8.17 -9.87
N GLY A 52 -0.99 7.74 -9.38
CA GLY A 52 0.28 8.00 -10.05
C GLY A 52 0.41 7.25 -11.38
N GLU A 53 -0.18 6.07 -11.50
CA GLU A 53 -0.25 5.29 -12.74
C GLU A 53 -1.24 5.90 -13.73
N LEU A 54 -2.45 6.20 -13.26
CA LEU A 54 -3.50 6.81 -14.06
C LEU A 54 -3.05 8.15 -14.66
N HIS A 55 -2.39 9.00 -13.86
CA HIS A 55 -1.85 10.27 -14.36
C HIS A 55 -0.81 10.06 -15.47
N ARG A 56 0.09 9.07 -15.34
CA ARG A 56 1.07 8.75 -16.39
C ARG A 56 0.43 8.17 -17.64
N LEU A 57 -0.63 7.37 -17.49
CA LEU A 57 -1.39 6.84 -18.62
C LEU A 57 -2.02 7.98 -19.40
N TYR A 58 -2.74 8.89 -18.72
CA TYR A 58 -3.32 10.07 -19.36
C TYR A 58 -2.27 10.93 -20.06
N GLU A 59 -1.13 11.21 -19.42
CA GLU A 59 -0.05 12.00 -20.01
C GLU A 59 0.57 11.33 -21.26
N ARG A 60 0.57 10.00 -21.32
CA ARG A 60 1.03 9.25 -22.50
C ARG A 60 -0.01 9.25 -23.61
N LEU A 61 -1.28 9.04 -23.26
CA LEU A 61 -2.41 9.05 -24.19
C LEU A 61 -2.58 10.42 -24.87
N GLU A 62 -2.40 11.52 -24.15
CA GLU A 62 -2.47 12.88 -24.70
C GLU A 62 -1.39 13.15 -25.77
N LYS A 63 -0.29 12.40 -25.75
CA LYS A 63 0.82 12.54 -26.69
C LYS A 63 0.71 11.62 -27.91
N VAL A 64 -0.36 10.82 -28.02
CA VAL A 64 -0.56 9.90 -29.14
C VAL A 64 -1.48 10.56 -30.18
N ASP A 65 -0.92 10.88 -31.35
CA ASP A 65 -1.69 11.28 -32.53
C ASP A 65 -2.25 10.05 -33.27
N ALA A 66 -3.32 10.27 -34.05
CA ALA A 66 -4.06 9.20 -34.75
C ALA A 66 -3.22 8.36 -35.74
N ASP A 67 -2.08 8.89 -36.18
CA ASP A 67 -1.19 8.27 -37.16
C ASP A 67 0.02 7.55 -36.53
N MET A 68 0.12 7.49 -35.19
CA MET A 68 1.23 6.87 -34.49
C MET A 68 0.89 5.47 -33.96
N ASP A 69 1.86 4.56 -34.02
CA ASP A 69 1.78 3.26 -33.35
C ASP A 69 1.59 3.44 -31.84
N MET A 70 0.67 2.68 -31.26
CA MET A 70 0.33 2.77 -29.84
C MET A 70 1.54 2.41 -28.96
N PRO A 71 2.02 3.31 -28.10
CA PRO A 71 3.15 3.02 -27.23
C PRO A 71 2.79 1.97 -26.18
N ASP A 72 3.75 1.15 -25.75
CA ASP A 72 3.53 0.18 -24.68
C ASP A 72 3.16 0.91 -23.37
N LEU A 73 1.92 0.69 -22.93
CA LEU A 73 1.35 1.25 -21.72
C LEU A 73 1.50 0.31 -20.51
N THR A 74 2.11 -0.87 -20.70
CA THR A 74 2.23 -1.88 -19.64
C THR A 74 3.06 -1.33 -18.45
N PRO A 75 2.56 -1.42 -17.22
CA PRO A 75 3.31 -0.98 -16.05
C PRO A 75 4.56 -1.83 -15.84
N SER A 76 5.61 -1.22 -15.28
CA SER A 76 6.86 -1.94 -15.03
C SER A 76 6.67 -3.05 -13.99
N LYS A 77 7.43 -4.15 -14.13
CA LYS A 77 7.42 -5.27 -13.18
C LYS A 77 7.64 -4.84 -11.73
N TRP A 78 8.43 -3.78 -11.52
CA TRP A 78 8.68 -3.24 -10.17
C TRP A 78 7.49 -2.48 -9.60
N HIS A 79 6.74 -1.77 -10.45
CA HIS A 79 5.48 -1.14 -10.05
C HIS A 79 4.44 -2.19 -9.66
N LEU A 80 4.29 -3.25 -10.47
CA LEU A 80 3.41 -4.38 -10.15
C LEU A 80 3.74 -5.02 -8.81
N LYS A 81 5.03 -5.24 -8.51
CA LYS A 81 5.46 -5.76 -7.19
C LYS A 81 5.02 -4.86 -6.05
N LYS A 82 5.09 -3.53 -6.21
CA LYS A 82 4.67 -2.58 -5.16
C LYS A 82 3.18 -2.60 -4.92
N VAL A 83 2.39 -2.66 -6.00
CA VAL A 83 0.93 -2.77 -5.90
C VAL A 83 0.58 -4.03 -5.10
N TRP A 84 1.15 -5.17 -5.48
CA TRP A 84 0.95 -6.44 -4.77
C TRP A 84 1.40 -6.39 -3.31
N MET A 85 2.56 -5.80 -3.01
CA MET A 85 3.02 -5.65 -1.63
C MET A 85 2.06 -4.78 -0.82
N SER A 86 1.60 -3.65 -1.38
CA SER A 86 0.64 -2.76 -0.71
C SER A 86 -0.68 -3.47 -0.43
N HIS A 87 -1.17 -4.26 -1.40
CA HIS A 87 -2.41 -5.02 -1.28
C HIS A 87 -2.32 -6.11 -0.22
N ILE A 88 -1.25 -6.89 -0.23
CA ILE A 88 -1.00 -7.91 0.80
C ILE A 88 -0.90 -7.26 2.18
N THR A 89 -0.20 -6.12 2.30
CA THR A 89 -0.12 -5.39 3.57
C THR A 89 -1.49 -4.88 4.02
N LEU A 90 -2.37 -4.45 3.11
CA LEU A 90 -3.73 -4.02 3.44
C LEU A 90 -4.57 -5.19 3.96
N VAL A 91 -4.52 -6.36 3.31
CA VAL A 91 -5.23 -7.57 3.75
C VAL A 91 -4.72 -8.03 5.12
N LEU A 92 -3.39 -8.09 5.31
CA LEU A 92 -2.79 -8.45 6.60
C LEU A 92 -3.14 -7.44 7.68
N GLY A 93 -3.08 -6.13 7.38
CA GLY A 93 -3.49 -5.08 8.30
C GLY A 93 -4.95 -5.22 8.71
N THR A 94 -5.83 -5.62 7.79
CA THR A 94 -7.26 -5.82 8.07
C THR A 94 -7.47 -7.01 9.00
N LEU A 95 -6.72 -8.09 8.78
CA LEU A 95 -6.74 -9.26 9.65
C LEU A 95 -6.24 -8.92 11.06
N ILE A 96 -5.13 -8.17 11.16
CA ILE A 96 -4.61 -7.68 12.45
C ILE A 96 -5.63 -6.75 13.11
N TRP A 97 -6.27 -5.85 12.36
CA TRP A 97 -7.23 -4.92 12.93
C TRP A 97 -8.47 -5.61 13.48
N GLY A 98 -9.01 -6.58 12.75
CA GLY A 98 -10.22 -7.30 13.14
C GLY A 98 -10.01 -8.39 14.20
N PHE A 99 -8.81 -8.97 14.27
CA PHE A 99 -8.55 -10.17 15.07
C PHE A 99 -7.24 -10.13 15.86
N GLY A 100 -6.52 -9.01 15.88
CA GLY A 100 -5.18 -8.92 16.48
C GLY A 100 -5.16 -9.21 17.98
N ASP A 101 -6.23 -8.88 18.69
CA ASP A 101 -6.43 -9.16 20.11
C ASP A 101 -6.64 -10.66 20.39
N LEU A 102 -7.11 -11.43 19.40
CA LEU A 102 -7.28 -12.87 19.49
C LEU A 102 -6.01 -13.65 19.07
N LEU A 103 -5.10 -13.01 18.36
CA LEU A 103 -3.88 -13.62 17.80
C LEU A 103 -2.67 -13.58 18.76
N LEU A 104 -2.72 -12.73 19.79
CA LEU A 104 -1.69 -12.57 20.81
C LEU A 104 -2.22 -13.00 22.18
#